data_AF-A0A6F8ZCY5-F1
#
_entry.id   AF-A0A6F8ZCY5-F1
#
_cell.length_a   1.000
_cell.length_b   1.000
_cell.length_c   1.000
_cell.angle_alpha   90.00
_cell.angle_beta   90.00
_cell.angle_gamma   90.00
#
_symmetry.space_group_name_H-M   'P 1'
#
loop_
_entity.id
_entity.type
_entity.pdbx_description
1 polymer ?
#
loop_
_entity_poly.entity_id
_entity_poly.type
_entity_poly.pdbx_seq_one_letter_code
_entity_poly.pdbx_strand_id
1 'polypeptide(L)'
;MDAVQRLWSAWEEPAVLVDPDGRILTANGAFRRWAGKPWPQLVGQGLPELPPGAGSVPVEVGGRLAAYWLHLPGVRLPGETAQGLPGWVVTPGFTRDRRWAVAPVFQPIVALPGGEVLGYEALSRPSWEGRPVDPETLFHAAAAAGTTLEADLACFAAVARAVLAAPWPAGALLFVNVSPRSLMTPDRLHPVLDPLVAALPPGRVVLEISEHVPEDIPYSLWEELPRVYPGVQWAQDDYGLGNADPSRMLAVRPQWLKLDRTLMLQALADAAGRTWLRRFAAWA
;
A
#
# COMPACT_ATOMS: atom_id res chain seq x y z
N MET A 1 0.40 -19.20 -11.89
CA MET A 1 1.73 -18.78 -11.39
C MET A 1 1.58 -17.35 -10.89
N ASP A 2 1.48 -17.21 -9.57
CA ASP A 2 0.85 -16.09 -8.86
C ASP A 2 1.58 -14.75 -9.05
N ALA A 3 0.82 -13.64 -9.05
CA ALA A 3 1.36 -12.27 -9.09
C ALA A 3 2.29 -11.96 -7.90
N VAL A 4 2.01 -12.56 -6.73
CA VAL A 4 2.89 -12.55 -5.54
C VAL A 4 4.22 -13.27 -5.83
N GLN A 5 4.18 -14.36 -6.61
CA GLN A 5 5.35 -15.12 -7.00
C GLN A 5 6.26 -14.33 -7.97
N ARG A 6 5.67 -13.44 -8.80
CA ARG A 6 6.39 -12.54 -9.72
C ARG A 6 7.02 -11.34 -9.00
N LEU A 7 6.32 -10.76 -8.01
CA LEU A 7 6.89 -9.74 -7.12
C LEU A 7 8.04 -10.27 -6.26
N TRP A 8 7.96 -11.54 -5.83
CA TRP A 8 9.03 -12.19 -5.08
C TRP A 8 10.24 -12.63 -5.89
N SER A 9 10.08 -12.88 -7.18
CA SER A 9 11.18 -13.40 -8.00
C SER A 9 12.18 -12.32 -8.39
N ALA A 10 11.78 -11.04 -8.33
CA ALA A 10 12.64 -9.88 -8.59
C ALA A 10 13.35 -9.33 -7.33
N TRP A 11 13.05 -9.85 -6.13
CA TRP A 11 13.69 -9.42 -4.88
C TRP A 11 14.99 -10.22 -4.65
N GLU A 12 16.13 -9.54 -4.72
CA GLU A 12 17.48 -10.13 -4.66
C GLU A 12 17.95 -10.53 -3.26
N GLU A 13 17.47 -9.86 -2.21
CA GLU A 13 17.84 -10.16 -0.82
C GLU A 13 16.96 -11.26 -0.21
N PRO A 14 17.52 -12.19 0.59
CA PRO A 14 16.74 -13.24 1.23
C PRO A 14 15.63 -12.70 2.14
N ALA A 15 14.40 -13.14 1.84
CA ALA A 15 13.17 -12.79 2.54
C ALA A 15 12.36 -14.05 2.90
N VAL A 16 11.91 -14.14 4.16
CA VAL A 16 11.05 -15.23 4.63
C VAL A 16 9.98 -14.72 5.58
N LEU A 17 8.77 -15.26 5.46
CA LEU A 17 7.67 -15.07 6.40
C LEU A 17 7.49 -16.38 7.18
N VAL A 18 7.41 -16.26 8.51
CA VAL A 18 7.26 -17.40 9.41
C VAL A 18 6.08 -17.23 10.34
N ASP A 19 5.54 -18.32 10.85
CA ASP A 19 4.55 -18.29 11.93
C ASP A 19 5.21 -17.92 13.27
N PRO A 20 4.42 -17.67 14.33
CA PRO A 20 4.98 -17.32 15.65
C PRO A 20 5.87 -18.41 16.26
N ASP A 21 5.74 -19.67 15.83
CA ASP A 21 6.60 -20.79 16.23
C ASP A 21 7.89 -20.87 15.40
N GLY A 22 8.09 -19.93 14.46
CA GLY A 22 9.25 -19.87 13.58
C GLY A 22 9.21 -20.86 12.42
N ARG A 23 8.05 -21.45 12.10
CA ARG A 23 7.89 -22.29 10.90
C ARG A 23 7.69 -21.44 9.66
N ILE A 24 8.38 -21.82 8.59
CA ILE A 24 8.35 -21.09 7.32
C ILE A 24 6.96 -21.22 6.68
N LEU A 25 6.24 -20.10 6.66
CA LEU A 25 4.98 -19.98 5.92
C LEU A 25 5.27 -19.74 4.45
N THR A 26 6.21 -18.82 4.18
CA THR A 26 6.60 -18.55 2.80
C THR A 26 7.95 -17.82 2.63
N ALA A 27 8.60 -17.86 1.46
CA ALA A 27 9.92 -17.26 1.21
C ALA A 27 10.16 -16.92 -0.27
N ASN A 28 10.95 -15.87 -0.53
CA ASN A 28 11.30 -15.42 -1.88
C ASN A 28 12.38 -16.31 -2.55
N GLY A 29 12.71 -16.03 -3.81
CA GLY A 29 13.69 -16.81 -4.56
C GLY A 29 15.10 -16.76 -3.97
N ALA A 30 15.53 -15.58 -3.51
CA ALA A 30 16.83 -15.37 -2.87
C ALA A 30 17.00 -16.18 -1.58
N PHE A 31 15.97 -16.26 -0.74
CA PHE A 31 15.99 -17.05 0.49
C PHE A 31 16.09 -18.55 0.22
N ARG A 32 15.43 -19.05 -0.82
CA ARG A 32 15.53 -20.48 -1.21
C ARG A 32 16.94 -20.83 -1.66
N ARG A 33 17.57 -19.94 -2.43
CA ARG A 33 18.97 -20.10 -2.87
C ARG A 33 19.94 -20.03 -1.68
N TRP A 34 19.73 -19.09 -0.77
CA TRP A 34 20.53 -18.97 0.46
C TRP A 34 20.39 -20.20 1.37
N ALA A 35 19.16 -20.67 1.59
CA ALA A 35 18.88 -21.84 2.42
C ALA A 35 19.29 -23.18 1.77
N GLY A 36 19.67 -23.17 0.49
CA GLY A 36 20.12 -24.35 -0.24
C GLY A 36 19.05 -25.45 -0.41
N LYS A 37 17.76 -25.13 -0.24
CA LYS A 37 16.65 -26.10 -0.26
C LYS A 37 15.55 -25.70 -1.25
N PRO A 38 14.97 -26.66 -1.98
CA PRO A 38 13.83 -26.39 -2.85
C PRO A 38 12.55 -26.10 -2.05
N TRP A 39 11.63 -25.37 -2.67
CA TRP A 39 10.43 -24.85 -2.01
C TRP A 39 9.60 -25.87 -1.22
N PRO A 40 9.28 -27.07 -1.75
CA PRO A 40 8.47 -28.06 -1.03
C PRO A 40 9.13 -28.59 0.25
N GLN A 41 10.45 -28.38 0.40
CA GLN A 41 11.21 -28.81 1.57
C GLN A 41 11.40 -27.69 2.61
N LEU A 42 10.97 -26.46 2.32
CA LEU A 42 11.09 -25.31 3.22
C LEU A 42 9.79 -25.02 3.95
N VAL A 43 8.64 -25.14 3.29
CA VAL A 43 7.33 -24.81 3.89
C VAL A 43 7.06 -25.72 5.09
N GLY A 44 6.68 -25.11 6.22
CA GLY A 44 6.39 -25.79 7.48
C GLY A 44 7.61 -26.25 8.28
N GLN A 45 8.83 -26.06 7.77
CA GLN A 45 10.07 -26.32 8.52
C GLN A 45 10.40 -25.15 9.44
N GLY A 46 11.12 -25.41 10.53
CA GLY A 46 11.67 -24.37 11.38
C GLY A 46 12.73 -23.52 10.63
N LEU A 47 12.84 -22.25 11.01
CA LEU A 47 13.88 -21.35 10.52
C LEU A 47 15.27 -21.97 10.68
N PRO A 48 16.11 -21.95 9.63
CA PRO A 48 17.53 -22.21 9.79
C PRO A 48 18.17 -21.11 10.64
N GLU A 49 19.34 -21.40 11.19
CA GLU A 49 20.12 -20.41 11.94
C GLU A 49 20.45 -19.20 11.05
N LEU A 50 20.07 -18.01 11.51
CA LEU A 50 20.18 -16.79 10.72
C LEU A 50 21.54 -16.11 10.96
N PRO A 51 22.11 -15.47 9.92
CA PRO A 51 23.34 -14.73 10.08
C PRO A 51 23.13 -13.52 11.01
N PRO A 52 24.20 -13.04 11.68
CA PRO A 52 24.14 -11.83 12.49
C PRO A 52 23.63 -10.63 11.68
N GLY A 53 22.70 -9.86 12.25
CA GLY A 53 22.10 -8.69 11.59
C GLY A 53 20.80 -8.97 10.84
N ALA A 54 20.26 -10.20 10.91
CA ALA A 54 18.92 -10.51 10.44
C ALA A 54 17.86 -9.63 11.14
N GLY A 55 17.06 -8.91 10.36
CA GLY A 55 15.96 -8.10 10.87
C GLY A 55 14.67 -8.93 10.93
N SER A 56 13.87 -8.74 11.97
CA SER A 56 12.53 -9.34 12.10
C SER A 56 11.48 -8.27 12.31
N VAL A 57 10.39 -8.33 11.56
CA VAL A 57 9.23 -7.44 11.71
C VAL A 57 8.00 -8.29 12.05
N PRO A 58 7.31 -8.04 13.17
CA PRO A 58 6.08 -8.74 13.48
C PRO A 58 4.98 -8.38 12.47
N VAL A 59 4.15 -9.36 12.15
CA VAL A 59 2.96 -9.22 11.32
C VAL A 59 1.77 -9.54 12.19
N GLU A 60 0.95 -8.54 12.47
CA GLU A 60 -0.24 -8.69 13.30
C GLU A 60 -1.50 -8.66 12.44
N VAL A 61 -2.47 -9.51 12.78
CA VAL A 61 -3.79 -9.57 12.16
C VAL A 61 -4.83 -9.42 13.26
N GLY A 62 -5.53 -8.28 13.28
CA GLY A 62 -6.55 -7.98 14.30
C GLY A 62 -5.96 -7.86 15.71
N GLY A 63 -4.80 -7.22 15.84
CA GLY A 63 -4.11 -7.03 17.13
C GLY A 63 -3.52 -8.30 17.75
N ARG A 64 -3.41 -9.38 16.96
CA ARG A 64 -2.76 -10.63 17.36
C ARG A 64 -1.62 -10.91 16.41
N LEU A 65 -0.45 -11.20 16.98
CA LEU A 65 0.70 -11.66 16.22
C LEU A 65 0.34 -12.90 15.41
N ALA A 66 0.47 -12.79 14.09
CA ALA A 66 0.12 -13.82 13.13
C ALA A 66 1.37 -14.42 12.44
N ALA A 67 2.43 -13.62 12.29
CA ALA A 67 3.67 -14.05 11.64
C ALA A 67 4.84 -13.10 11.97
N TYR A 68 6.04 -13.46 11.51
CA TYR A 68 7.20 -12.57 11.46
C TYR A 68 7.76 -12.54 10.04
N TRP A 69 8.02 -11.34 9.53
CA TRP A 69 8.78 -11.10 8.32
C TRP A 69 10.26 -11.03 8.69
N LEU A 70 11.12 -11.87 8.11
CA LEU A 70 12.56 -11.85 8.34
C LEU A 70 13.38 -11.54 7.09
N HIS A 71 14.31 -10.59 7.27
CA HIS A 71 15.18 -10.03 6.25
C HIS A 71 16.63 -10.29 6.56
N LEU A 72 17.38 -10.74 5.56
CA LEU A 72 18.83 -10.95 5.68
C LEU A 72 19.60 -9.91 4.84
N PRO A 73 19.72 -8.67 5.34
CA PRO A 73 20.43 -7.64 4.61
C PRO A 73 21.92 -8.00 4.45
N GLY A 74 22.47 -7.80 3.25
CA GLY A 74 23.90 -7.98 2.98
C GLY A 74 24.38 -9.39 2.62
N VAL A 75 23.50 -10.39 2.55
CA VAL A 75 23.84 -11.74 2.06
C VAL A 75 23.92 -11.74 0.52
N ARG A 76 25.12 -11.89 -0.06
CA ARG A 76 25.33 -12.01 -1.52
C ARG A 76 25.49 -13.47 -1.94
N LEU A 77 24.76 -13.89 -2.98
CA LEU A 77 24.89 -15.23 -3.57
C LEU A 77 26.02 -15.27 -4.62
N PRO A 78 26.75 -16.40 -4.79
CA PRO A 78 27.84 -16.48 -5.76
C PRO A 78 27.31 -16.60 -7.20
N GLY A 79 27.78 -15.74 -8.11
CA GLY A 79 27.60 -15.91 -9.55
C GLY A 79 26.80 -14.84 -10.32
N GLU A 80 26.29 -13.80 -9.66
CA GLU A 80 25.59 -12.70 -10.34
C GLU A 80 26.48 -11.45 -10.40
N THR A 81 26.88 -11.05 -11.61
CA THR A 81 27.40 -9.71 -11.90
C THR A 81 26.25 -8.72 -11.78
N ALA A 82 26.40 -7.77 -10.87
CA ALA A 82 25.45 -6.68 -10.62
C ALA A 82 25.10 -5.91 -11.91
N GLN A 83 23.91 -6.19 -12.45
CA GLN A 83 23.14 -5.21 -13.21
C GLN A 83 22.03 -4.74 -12.29
N GLY A 84 22.44 -3.87 -11.36
CA GLY A 84 21.64 -3.46 -10.23
C GLY A 84 20.42 -2.62 -10.62
N LEU A 85 19.31 -2.88 -9.96
CA LEU A 85 18.39 -1.82 -9.59
C LEU A 85 18.87 -1.27 -8.23
N PRO A 86 19.07 0.05 -8.06
CA PRO A 86 19.59 0.60 -6.82
C PRO A 86 18.61 0.35 -5.68
N GLY A 87 19.16 0.00 -4.51
CA GLY A 87 18.40 -0.23 -3.28
C GLY A 87 17.49 0.93 -2.90
N TRP A 88 16.28 0.60 -2.46
CA TRP A 88 15.30 1.59 -2.01
C TRP A 88 15.44 1.81 -0.51
N VAL A 89 16.48 2.54 -0.13
CA VAL A 89 16.44 3.32 1.10
C VAL A 89 16.03 4.73 0.70
N VAL A 90 14.74 5.04 0.82
CA VAL A 90 14.27 6.43 0.66
C VAL A 90 14.51 7.14 1.99
N THR A 91 15.36 8.17 1.95
CA THR A 91 15.71 9.06 3.05
C THR A 91 14.50 9.82 3.62
N PRO A 92 14.52 10.21 4.92
CA PRO A 92 13.36 10.81 5.59
C PRO A 92 13.01 12.18 5.02
N GLY A 93 11.77 12.34 4.55
CA GLY A 93 11.15 13.63 4.30
C GLY A 93 10.32 14.08 5.51
N PHE A 94 10.89 15.02 6.25
CA PHE A 94 10.40 15.91 7.33
C PHE A 94 9.04 15.68 8.04
N THR A 95 9.10 15.67 9.38
CA THR A 95 8.39 16.66 10.21
C THR A 95 9.45 17.50 10.95
N ARG A 96 9.08 18.61 11.60
CA ARG A 96 9.97 19.47 12.42
C ARG A 96 10.75 18.70 13.50
N ASP A 97 10.33 17.46 13.75
CA ASP A 97 10.94 16.48 14.62
C ASP A 97 11.63 15.39 13.78
N ARG A 98 12.96 15.30 13.83
CA ARG A 98 13.80 14.35 13.05
C ARG A 98 13.56 12.86 13.40
N ARG A 99 12.55 12.59 14.20
CA ARG A 99 12.19 11.28 14.71
C ARG A 99 11.24 10.55 13.77
N TRP A 100 10.35 11.25 13.06
CA TRP A 100 9.46 10.61 12.09
C TRP A 100 10.09 10.42 10.71
N ALA A 101 9.89 9.25 10.12
CA ALA A 101 10.14 8.99 8.70
C ALA A 101 9.00 8.15 8.10
N VAL A 102 8.73 8.30 6.81
CA VAL A 102 7.72 7.52 6.08
C VAL A 102 8.32 6.99 4.79
N ALA A 103 8.12 5.70 4.54
CA ALA A 103 8.41 5.06 3.25
C ALA A 103 7.13 4.38 2.73
N PRO A 104 6.84 4.44 1.42
CA PRO A 104 5.74 3.70 0.84
C PRO A 104 6.14 2.25 0.55
N VAL A 105 5.17 1.34 0.64
CA VAL A 105 5.21 0.02 0.00
C VAL A 105 4.05 -0.08 -0.99
N PHE A 106 4.18 -0.92 -2.00
CA PHE A 106 3.23 -1.02 -3.10
C PHE A 106 2.55 -2.38 -3.13
N GLN A 107 1.25 -2.42 -2.84
CA GLN A 107 0.45 -3.64 -2.85
C GLN A 107 -0.21 -3.82 -4.23
N PRO A 108 -0.04 -4.97 -4.91
CA PRO A 108 -0.63 -5.18 -6.24
C PRO A 108 -2.16 -5.28 -6.18
N ILE A 109 -2.81 -4.63 -7.14
CA ILE A 109 -4.23 -4.79 -7.46
C ILE A 109 -4.33 -5.57 -8.77
N VAL A 110 -5.15 -6.63 -8.80
CA VAL A 110 -5.20 -7.57 -9.92
C VAL A 110 -6.58 -7.66 -10.55
N ALA A 111 -6.62 -7.85 -11.86
CA ALA A 111 -7.83 -8.13 -12.63
C ALA A 111 -8.30 -9.57 -12.46
N LEU A 112 -9.62 -9.77 -12.48
CA LEU A 112 -10.25 -11.08 -12.49
C LEU A 112 -11.12 -11.28 -13.75
N PRO A 113 -11.20 -12.51 -14.30
CA PRO A 113 -10.37 -13.67 -13.98
C PRO A 113 -9.03 -13.59 -14.73
N GLY A 114 -7.89 -13.72 -14.03
CA GLY A 114 -6.58 -13.77 -14.70
C GLY A 114 -5.39 -13.44 -13.82
N GLY A 115 -5.58 -12.61 -12.80
CA GLY A 115 -4.52 -12.22 -11.87
C GLY A 115 -3.48 -11.28 -12.49
N GLU A 116 -3.79 -10.66 -13.63
CA GLU A 116 -2.96 -9.61 -14.23
C GLU A 116 -2.94 -8.39 -13.33
N VAL A 117 -1.77 -7.81 -13.12
CA VAL A 117 -1.62 -6.61 -12.28
C VAL A 117 -2.16 -5.40 -13.04
N LEU A 118 -3.20 -4.77 -12.50
CA LEU A 118 -3.77 -3.52 -13.00
C LEU A 118 -3.01 -2.30 -12.50
N GLY A 119 -2.47 -2.40 -11.29
CA GLY A 119 -1.84 -1.29 -10.61
C GLY A 119 -1.38 -1.67 -9.22
N TYR A 120 -0.98 -0.65 -8.46
CA TYR A 120 -0.50 -0.81 -7.11
C TYR A 120 -1.10 0.25 -6.20
N GLU A 121 -1.47 -0.16 -4.99
CA GLU A 121 -1.83 0.74 -3.90
C GLU A 121 -0.58 1.10 -3.10
N ALA A 122 -0.34 2.41 -2.96
CA ALA A 122 0.73 2.94 -2.14
C ALA A 122 0.29 3.01 -0.68
N LEU A 123 0.97 2.24 0.17
CA LEU A 123 0.69 2.16 1.59
C LEU A 123 1.87 2.70 2.39
N SER A 124 1.61 3.71 3.22
CA SER A 124 2.63 4.29 4.08
C SER A 124 3.13 3.30 5.13
N ARG A 125 4.44 3.31 5.38
CA ARG A 125 5.13 2.59 6.47
C ARG A 125 5.92 3.61 7.27
N PRO A 126 5.30 4.21 8.31
CA PRO A 126 6.02 5.14 9.15
C PRO A 126 7.01 4.46 10.08
N SER A 127 7.98 5.25 10.55
CA SER A 127 8.88 4.89 11.63
C SER A 127 9.08 6.09 12.55
N TRP A 128 9.27 5.79 13.84
CA TRP A 128 9.64 6.75 14.87
C TRP A 128 10.99 6.36 15.45
N GLU A 129 11.98 7.25 15.36
CA GLU A 129 13.37 7.02 15.75
C GLU A 129 13.96 5.74 15.12
N GLY A 130 13.60 5.49 13.86
CA GLY A 130 14.02 4.31 13.10
C GLY A 130 13.27 3.02 13.44
N ARG A 131 12.31 3.05 14.37
CA ARG A 131 11.47 1.90 14.71
C ARG A 131 10.19 1.92 13.90
N PRO A 132 9.81 0.83 13.21
CA PRO A 132 8.53 0.75 12.51
C PRO A 132 7.36 1.01 13.47
N VAL A 133 6.38 1.75 12.99
CA VAL A 133 5.10 1.95 13.68
C VAL A 133 3.95 1.89 12.69
N ASP A 134 2.76 1.71 13.21
CA ASP A 134 1.54 1.60 12.43
C ASP A 134 1.18 2.97 11.80
N PRO A 135 0.61 3.01 10.58
CA PRO A 135 0.11 4.25 9.98
C PRO A 135 -0.86 5.01 10.90
N GLU A 136 -1.73 4.28 11.58
CA GLU A 136 -2.68 4.84 12.54
C GLU A 136 -1.97 5.63 13.67
N THR A 137 -0.85 5.09 14.19
CA THR A 137 -0.04 5.77 15.21
C THR A 137 0.52 7.11 14.72
N LEU A 138 0.99 7.20 13.47
CA LEU A 138 1.42 8.48 12.87
C LEU A 138 0.26 9.47 12.83
N PHE A 139 -0.89 9.07 12.30
CA PHE A 139 -2.03 9.97 12.12
C PHE A 139 -2.69 10.38 13.43
N HIS A 140 -2.70 9.53 14.46
CA HIS A 140 -3.11 9.89 15.81
C HIS A 140 -2.17 10.93 16.43
N ALA A 141 -0.86 10.74 16.32
CA ALA A 141 0.12 11.71 16.79
C ALA A 141 -0.02 13.06 16.06
N ALA A 142 -0.21 13.00 14.73
CA ALA A 142 -0.42 14.19 13.91
C ALA A 142 -1.71 14.92 14.30
N ALA A 143 -2.81 14.21 14.55
CA ALA A 143 -4.07 14.79 15.01
C ALA A 143 -3.92 15.47 16.37
N ALA A 144 -3.28 14.81 17.34
CA ALA A 144 -3.01 15.38 18.65
C ALA A 144 -2.15 16.65 18.60
N ALA A 145 -1.28 16.76 17.59
CA ALA A 145 -0.43 17.93 17.35
C ALA A 145 -1.04 18.96 16.38
N GLY A 146 -2.23 18.72 15.82
CA GLY A 146 -2.85 19.61 14.83
C GLY A 146 -2.10 19.65 13.48
N THR A 147 -1.42 18.56 13.10
CA THR A 147 -0.54 18.45 11.92
C THR A 147 -0.92 17.30 10.97
N THR A 148 -2.19 16.88 10.98
CA THR A 148 -2.69 15.79 10.13
C THR A 148 -2.47 16.05 8.63
N LEU A 149 -2.63 17.31 8.19
CA LEU A 149 -2.37 17.70 6.81
C LEU A 149 -0.90 17.50 6.44
N GLU A 150 0.02 17.94 7.30
CA GLU A 150 1.46 17.76 7.09
C GLU A 150 1.84 16.27 7.02
N ALA A 151 1.24 15.42 7.85
CA ALA A 151 1.46 13.97 7.81
C ALA A 151 1.00 13.34 6.49
N ASP A 152 -0.17 13.75 5.99
CA ASP A 152 -0.71 13.28 4.71
C ASP A 152 0.19 13.73 3.53
N LEU A 153 0.54 15.02 3.48
CA LEU A 153 1.45 15.57 2.46
C LEU A 153 2.85 14.91 2.49
N ALA A 154 3.36 14.54 3.68
CA ALA A 154 4.61 13.81 3.81
C ALA A 154 4.52 12.40 3.22
N CYS A 155 3.38 11.72 3.37
CA CYS A 155 3.11 10.44 2.72
C CYS A 155 3.10 10.60 1.19
N PHE A 156 2.40 11.60 0.65
CA PHE A 156 2.42 11.93 -0.78
C PHE A 156 3.83 12.17 -1.31
N ALA A 157 4.60 13.00 -0.61
CA ALA A 157 5.98 13.29 -1.00
C ALA A 157 6.85 12.02 -0.97
N ALA A 158 6.61 11.09 -0.03
CA ALA A 158 7.32 9.81 0.01
C ALA A 158 6.94 8.90 -1.17
N VAL A 159 5.66 8.87 -1.55
CA VAL A 159 5.18 8.17 -2.76
C VAL A 159 5.78 8.77 -4.02
N ALA A 160 5.74 10.09 -4.18
CA ALA A 160 6.30 10.80 -5.33
C ALA A 160 7.81 10.54 -5.48
N ARG A 161 8.58 10.64 -4.38
CA ARG A 161 10.00 10.30 -4.38
C ARG A 161 10.24 8.85 -4.79
N ALA A 162 9.39 7.93 -4.32
CA ALA A 162 9.52 6.53 -4.67
C ALA A 162 9.23 6.31 -6.17
N VAL A 163 8.11 6.81 -6.68
CA VAL A 163 7.73 6.63 -8.09
C VAL A 163 8.74 7.28 -9.04
N LEU A 164 9.35 8.40 -8.67
CA LEU A 164 10.34 9.10 -9.49
C LEU A 164 11.74 8.46 -9.48
N ALA A 165 12.07 7.67 -8.46
CA ALA A 165 13.41 7.12 -8.31
C ALA A 165 13.67 5.87 -9.18
N ALA A 166 12.64 5.28 -9.79
CA ALA A 166 12.83 4.22 -10.78
C ALA A 166 11.67 4.14 -11.78
N PRO A 167 11.84 3.41 -12.89
CA PRO A 167 10.77 3.20 -13.86
C PRO A 167 9.53 2.57 -13.23
N TRP A 168 8.38 3.22 -13.38
CA TRP A 168 7.10 2.65 -13.00
C TRP A 168 6.64 1.62 -14.04
N PRO A 169 6.02 0.49 -13.63
CA PRO A 169 5.54 -0.51 -14.58
C PRO A 169 4.60 0.09 -15.62
N ALA A 170 4.89 -0.17 -16.89
CA ALA A 170 4.18 0.44 -18.00
C ALA A 170 2.67 0.12 -17.94
N GLY A 171 1.86 1.17 -17.89
CA GLY A 171 0.40 1.05 -17.86
C GLY A 171 -0.19 0.69 -16.48
N ALA A 172 0.62 0.46 -15.44
CA ALA A 172 0.11 0.20 -14.11
C ALA A 172 -0.48 1.47 -13.48
N LEU A 173 -1.68 1.34 -12.90
CA LEU A 173 -2.28 2.39 -12.07
C LEU A 173 -1.51 2.53 -10.76
N LEU A 174 -1.49 3.74 -10.21
CA LEU A 174 -1.01 4.03 -8.88
C LEU A 174 -2.18 4.57 -8.06
N PHE A 175 -2.59 3.80 -7.06
CA PHE A 175 -3.62 4.20 -6.11
C PHE A 175 -2.95 4.83 -4.89
N VAL A 176 -3.43 6.02 -4.49
CA VAL A 176 -2.90 6.78 -3.35
C VAL A 176 -4.05 7.27 -2.50
N ASN A 177 -4.03 6.88 -1.23
CA ASN A 177 -4.96 7.38 -0.23
C ASN A 177 -4.83 8.89 -0.04
N VAL A 178 -5.95 9.61 0.05
CA VAL A 178 -5.99 11.05 0.30
C VAL A 178 -7.06 11.40 1.31
N SER A 179 -6.72 12.27 2.28
CA SER A 179 -7.73 12.79 3.19
C SER A 179 -8.57 13.91 2.53
N PRO A 180 -9.87 14.03 2.87
CA PRO A 180 -10.68 15.15 2.40
C PRO A 180 -10.11 16.53 2.78
N ARG A 181 -9.40 16.63 3.91
CA ARG A 181 -8.75 17.88 4.34
C ARG A 181 -7.61 18.28 3.41
N SER A 182 -6.81 17.33 2.93
CA SER A 182 -5.78 17.60 1.92
C SER A 182 -6.38 18.11 0.61
N LEU A 183 -7.53 17.56 0.20
CA LEU A 183 -8.26 18.00 -0.99
C LEU A 183 -8.79 19.43 -0.90
N MET A 184 -9.03 19.93 0.33
CA MET A 184 -9.44 21.32 0.58
C MET A 184 -8.29 22.33 0.55
N THR A 185 -7.04 21.87 0.40
CA THR A 185 -5.85 22.74 0.32
C THR A 185 -5.09 22.53 -0.99
N PRO A 186 -5.66 22.89 -2.17
CA PRO A 186 -5.00 22.65 -3.46
C PRO A 186 -3.63 23.32 -3.56
N ASP A 187 -3.46 24.50 -2.97
CA ASP A 187 -2.19 25.23 -2.88
C ASP A 187 -1.07 24.45 -2.19
N ARG A 188 -1.44 23.50 -1.32
CA ARG A 188 -0.53 22.61 -0.59
C ARG A 188 -0.40 21.23 -1.22
N LEU A 189 -1.46 20.70 -1.82
CA LEU A 189 -1.48 19.36 -2.39
C LEU A 189 -0.90 19.33 -3.82
N HIS A 190 -1.22 20.30 -4.69
CA HIS A 190 -0.68 20.35 -6.07
C HIS A 190 0.86 20.27 -6.12
N PRO A 191 1.62 20.99 -5.27
CA PRO A 191 3.09 20.90 -5.29
C PRO A 191 3.67 19.50 -5.05
N VAL A 192 2.95 18.61 -4.36
CA VAL A 192 3.40 17.22 -4.12
C VAL A 192 2.73 16.22 -5.05
N LEU A 193 1.54 16.51 -5.55
CA LEU A 193 0.78 15.65 -6.45
C LEU A 193 1.18 15.81 -7.92
N ASP A 194 1.36 17.04 -8.41
CA ASP A 194 1.65 17.31 -9.81
C ASP A 194 2.93 16.62 -10.32
N PRO A 195 4.04 16.59 -9.56
CA PRO A 195 5.22 15.82 -9.97
C PRO A 195 4.93 14.33 -10.11
N LEU A 196 4.06 13.78 -9.26
CA LEU A 196 3.66 12.38 -9.32
C LEU A 196 2.75 12.11 -10.54
N VAL A 197 1.80 12.99 -10.81
CA VAL A 197 0.92 12.90 -11.99
C VAL A 197 1.73 13.01 -13.28
N ALA A 198 2.70 13.93 -13.34
CA ALA A 198 3.58 14.11 -14.49
C ALA A 198 4.56 12.95 -14.71
N ALA A 199 4.88 12.18 -13.66
CA ALA A 199 5.77 11.02 -13.75
C ALA A 199 5.13 9.82 -14.45
N LEU A 200 3.79 9.77 -14.50
CA LEU A 200 3.03 8.65 -15.04
C LEU A 200 2.22 9.07 -16.28
N PRO A 201 1.83 8.12 -17.16
CA PRO A 201 0.91 8.43 -18.24
C PRO A 201 -0.39 9.07 -17.71
N PRO A 202 -1.04 9.96 -18.48
CA PRO A 202 -2.27 10.63 -18.06
C PRO A 202 -3.34 9.65 -17.57
N GLY A 203 -3.98 9.98 -16.44
CA GLY A 203 -5.03 9.15 -15.85
C GLY A 203 -4.50 7.88 -15.17
N ARG A 204 -3.20 7.79 -14.81
CA ARG A 204 -2.67 6.62 -14.09
C ARG A 204 -2.57 6.79 -12.57
N VAL A 205 -2.70 8.01 -12.06
CA VAL A 205 -2.85 8.25 -10.62
C VAL A 205 -4.32 8.17 -10.26
N VAL A 206 -4.64 7.35 -9.26
CA VAL A 206 -5.98 7.20 -8.68
C VAL A 206 -5.92 7.71 -7.24
N LEU A 207 -6.70 8.74 -6.92
CA LEU A 207 -6.85 9.20 -5.55
C LEU A 207 -7.99 8.45 -4.86
N GLU A 208 -7.67 7.80 -3.76
CA GLU A 208 -8.62 7.03 -2.97
C GLU A 208 -9.11 7.87 -1.79
N ILE A 209 -10.42 8.07 -1.71
CA ILE A 209 -11.04 8.79 -0.61
C ILE A 209 -11.84 7.79 0.23
N SER A 210 -11.56 7.74 1.52
CA SER A 210 -12.31 6.87 2.45
C SER A 210 -13.80 7.23 2.50
N GLU A 211 -14.65 6.24 2.77
CA GLU A 211 -16.09 6.42 3.02
C GLU A 211 -16.34 7.36 4.21
N HIS A 212 -15.47 7.34 5.21
CA HIS A 212 -15.61 8.18 6.39
C HIS A 212 -15.04 9.58 6.15
N VAL A 213 -15.96 10.53 5.95
CA VAL A 213 -15.65 11.94 5.75
C VAL A 213 -16.07 12.71 7.00
N PRO A 214 -15.19 13.56 7.58
CA PRO A 214 -15.57 14.43 8.68
C PRO A 214 -16.78 15.31 8.36
N GLU A 215 -17.67 15.52 9.33
CA GLU A 215 -18.92 16.27 9.15
C GLU A 215 -18.71 17.73 8.73
N ASP A 216 -17.56 18.31 9.05
CA ASP A 216 -17.20 19.68 8.71
C ASP A 216 -16.75 19.85 7.25
N ILE A 217 -16.68 18.78 6.46
CA ILE A 217 -16.32 18.83 5.05
C ILE A 217 -17.56 19.13 4.20
N PRO A 218 -17.61 20.27 3.50
CA PRO A 218 -18.79 20.67 2.75
C PRO A 218 -19.04 19.77 1.54
N TYR A 219 -20.32 19.50 1.26
CA TYR A 219 -20.70 18.69 0.10
C TYR A 219 -20.22 19.28 -1.24
N SER A 220 -20.17 20.61 -1.35
CA SER A 220 -19.71 21.30 -2.57
C SER A 220 -18.26 20.96 -2.96
N LEU A 221 -17.43 20.49 -2.01
CA LEU A 221 -16.07 20.02 -2.32
C LEU A 221 -16.11 18.93 -3.39
N TRP A 222 -16.99 17.94 -3.23
CA TRP A 222 -17.06 16.74 -4.07
C TRP A 222 -17.41 17.05 -5.52
N GLU A 223 -18.22 18.09 -5.77
CA GLU A 223 -18.58 18.54 -7.11
C GLU A 223 -17.43 19.28 -7.82
N GLU A 224 -16.55 19.92 -7.04
CA GLU A 224 -15.41 20.67 -7.55
C GLU A 224 -14.16 19.81 -7.76
N LEU A 225 -14.04 18.66 -7.05
CA LEU A 225 -12.85 17.80 -7.09
C LEU A 225 -12.38 17.47 -8.52
N PRO A 226 -13.24 17.04 -9.48
CA PRO A 226 -12.78 16.74 -10.84
C PRO A 226 -12.22 17.95 -11.60
N ARG A 227 -12.66 19.17 -11.24
CA ARG A 227 -12.15 20.41 -11.84
C ARG A 227 -10.83 20.84 -11.20
N VAL A 228 -10.69 20.67 -9.89
CA VAL A 228 -9.53 21.10 -9.10
C VAL A 228 -8.34 20.16 -9.29
N TYR A 229 -8.58 18.86 -9.49
CA TYR A 229 -7.54 17.85 -9.68
C TYR A 229 -7.72 17.16 -11.04
N PRO A 230 -7.44 17.86 -12.16
CA PRO A 230 -7.53 17.25 -13.48
C PRO A 230 -6.43 16.20 -13.66
N GLY A 231 -6.73 15.13 -14.40
CA GLY A 231 -5.74 14.12 -14.79
C GLY A 231 -5.51 13.00 -13.78
N VAL A 232 -6.15 13.04 -12.62
CA VAL A 232 -6.28 11.88 -11.71
C VAL A 232 -7.60 11.15 -11.97
N GLN A 233 -7.63 9.87 -11.60
CA GLN A 233 -8.86 9.13 -11.40
C GLN A 233 -9.26 9.16 -9.92
N TRP A 234 -10.51 8.82 -9.64
CA TRP A 234 -11.05 8.78 -8.29
C TRP A 234 -11.47 7.36 -7.91
N ALA A 235 -11.16 6.98 -6.68
CA ALA A 235 -11.67 5.77 -6.04
C ALA A 235 -12.41 6.12 -4.75
N GLN A 236 -13.52 5.43 -4.52
CA GLN A 236 -14.16 5.39 -3.21
C GLN A 236 -13.63 4.17 -2.45
N ASP A 237 -12.97 4.40 -1.32
CA ASP A 237 -12.44 3.34 -0.46
C ASP A 237 -13.40 2.94 0.66
N ASP A 238 -13.22 1.72 1.17
CA ASP A 238 -13.97 1.11 2.28
C ASP A 238 -15.49 1.07 2.09
N TYR A 239 -15.96 0.89 0.84
CA TYR A 239 -17.39 0.90 0.56
C TYR A 239 -18.12 -0.21 1.32
N GLY A 240 -19.15 0.17 2.07
CA GLY A 240 -20.09 -0.73 2.74
C GLY A 240 -20.00 -0.80 4.26
N LEU A 241 -19.20 0.08 4.89
CA LEU A 241 -19.12 0.18 6.37
C LEU A 241 -20.28 0.96 7.02
N GLY A 242 -21.23 1.46 6.22
CA GLY A 242 -22.54 1.95 6.69
C GLY A 242 -22.70 3.47 6.71
N ASN A 243 -21.74 4.22 6.14
CA ASN A 243 -21.76 5.66 5.99
C ASN A 243 -21.64 6.12 4.52
N ALA A 244 -21.76 5.21 3.56
CA ALA A 244 -21.73 5.53 2.15
C ALA A 244 -22.80 6.58 1.85
N ASP A 245 -22.37 7.73 1.32
CA ASP A 245 -23.25 8.79 0.83
C ASP A 245 -23.29 8.68 -0.70
N PRO A 246 -24.35 8.07 -1.27
CA PRO A 246 -24.49 7.93 -2.72
C PRO A 246 -24.44 9.28 -3.44
N SER A 247 -24.80 10.37 -2.76
CA SER A 247 -24.75 11.72 -3.32
C SER A 247 -23.30 12.11 -3.63
N ARG A 248 -22.36 11.90 -2.69
CA ARG A 248 -20.93 12.19 -2.90
C ARG A 248 -20.34 11.35 -4.03
N MET A 249 -20.73 10.08 -4.12
CA MET A 249 -20.35 9.21 -5.22
C MET A 249 -20.89 9.72 -6.56
N LEU A 250 -22.12 10.23 -6.62
CA LEU A 250 -22.69 10.81 -7.83
C LEU A 250 -22.05 12.16 -8.22
N ALA A 251 -21.54 12.91 -7.24
CA ALA A 251 -20.81 14.17 -7.45
C ALA A 251 -19.42 13.92 -8.05
N VAL A 252 -18.62 13.04 -7.45
CA VAL A 252 -17.26 12.73 -7.94
C VAL A 252 -17.26 11.79 -9.14
N ARG A 253 -18.24 10.87 -9.19
CA ARG A 253 -18.34 9.77 -10.17
C ARG A 253 -17.03 8.97 -10.24
N PRO A 254 -16.63 8.30 -9.14
CA PRO A 254 -15.37 7.59 -9.10
C PRO A 254 -15.31 6.51 -10.17
N GLN A 255 -14.11 6.29 -10.72
CA GLN A 255 -13.85 5.22 -11.68
C GLN A 255 -13.64 3.87 -10.99
N TRP A 256 -13.37 3.91 -9.68
CA TRP A 256 -13.08 2.73 -8.87
C TRP A 256 -13.92 2.72 -7.60
N LEU A 257 -14.41 1.55 -7.24
CA LEU A 257 -15.12 1.31 -6.00
C LEU A 257 -14.43 0.14 -5.30
N LYS A 258 -13.83 0.41 -4.14
CA LYS A 258 -13.18 -0.62 -3.32
C LYS A 258 -14.17 -1.06 -2.24
N LEU A 259 -14.50 -2.35 -2.27
CA LEU A 259 -15.34 -2.95 -1.23
C LEU A 259 -14.51 -3.19 0.02
N ASP A 260 -15.06 -2.80 1.17
CA ASP A 260 -14.45 -3.11 2.46
C ASP A 260 -14.25 -4.63 2.61
N ARG A 261 -13.12 -4.98 3.22
CA ARG A 261 -12.71 -6.37 3.45
C ARG A 261 -13.73 -7.13 4.30
N THR A 262 -14.29 -6.50 5.33
CA THR A 262 -15.27 -7.15 6.23
C THR A 262 -16.56 -7.45 5.49
N LEU A 263 -17.07 -6.49 4.72
CA LEU A 263 -18.23 -6.69 3.85
C LEU A 263 -17.98 -7.82 2.84
N MET A 264 -16.79 -7.86 2.23
CA MET A 264 -16.45 -8.91 1.28
C MET A 264 -16.44 -10.30 1.94
N LEU A 265 -15.84 -10.43 3.13
CA LEU A 265 -15.84 -11.67 3.91
C LEU A 265 -17.26 -12.11 4.30
N GLN A 266 -18.10 -11.17 4.74
CA GLN A 266 -19.51 -11.44 5.04
C GLN A 266 -20.29 -11.89 3.80
N ALA A 267 -20.11 -11.20 2.68
CA ALA A 267 -20.76 -11.55 1.43
C ALA A 267 -20.36 -12.96 0.93
N LEU A 268 -19.14 -13.40 1.20
CA LEU A 268 -18.71 -14.75 0.82
C LEU A 268 -19.25 -15.86 1.73
N ALA A 269 -19.72 -15.54 2.93
CA ALA A 269 -20.10 -16.53 3.94
C ALA A 269 -21.27 -17.42 3.51
N ASP A 270 -22.24 -16.89 2.74
CA ASP A 270 -23.42 -17.64 2.33
C ASP A 270 -23.86 -17.36 0.86
N ALA A 271 -24.89 -18.09 0.41
CA ALA A 271 -25.37 -17.98 -0.96
C ALA A 271 -26.06 -16.63 -1.26
N ALA A 272 -26.70 -16.01 -0.25
CA ALA A 272 -27.39 -14.74 -0.40
C ALA A 272 -26.37 -13.61 -0.57
N GLY A 273 -25.33 -13.56 0.26
CA GLY A 273 -24.21 -12.63 0.15
C GLY A 273 -23.47 -12.76 -1.18
N ARG A 274 -23.19 -13.98 -1.65
CA ARG A 274 -22.55 -14.19 -2.97
C ARG A 274 -23.44 -13.76 -4.13
N THR A 275 -24.76 -13.80 -3.95
CA THR A 275 -25.72 -13.30 -4.95
C THR A 275 -25.76 -11.77 -4.92
N TRP A 276 -25.74 -11.17 -3.73
CA TRP A 276 -25.62 -9.73 -3.54
C TRP A 276 -24.35 -9.19 -4.20
N LEU A 277 -23.18 -9.79 -3.94
CA LEU A 277 -21.89 -9.35 -4.51
C LEU A 277 -21.90 -9.38 -6.04
N ARG A 278 -22.50 -10.43 -6.65
CA ARG A 278 -22.66 -10.52 -8.10
C ARG A 278 -23.56 -9.43 -8.68
N ARG A 279 -24.64 -9.07 -7.98
CA ARG A 279 -25.54 -7.99 -8.41
C ARG A 279 -24.89 -6.63 -8.25
N PHE A 280 -24.17 -6.42 -7.15
CA PHE A 280 -23.40 -5.22 -6.89
C PHE A 280 -22.35 -4.99 -7.97
N ALA A 281 -21.53 -6.00 -8.27
CA ALA A 281 -20.50 -5.91 -9.30
C ALA A 281 -21.05 -5.73 -10.73
N ALA A 282 -22.33 -6.05 -10.96
CA ALA A 282 -23.00 -5.79 -12.25
C ALA A 282 -23.62 -4.40 -12.33
N TRP A 283 -23.82 -3.73 -11.18
CA TRP A 283 -24.38 -2.39 -11.09
C TRP A 283 -23.30 -1.31 -11.11
N ALA A 284 -22.21 -1.53 -10.36
CA ALA A 284 -21.06 -0.63 -10.28
C ALA A 284 -20.30 -0.58 -11.62
#